data_AF-A0A345NWZ9-F1
#
_entry.id   AF-A0A345NWZ9-F1
#
_cell.length_a   1.000
_cell.length_b   1.000
_cell.length_c   1.000
_cell.angle_alpha   90.00
_cell.angle_beta   90.00
_cell.angle_gamma   90.00
#
_symmetry.space_group_name_H-M   'P 1'
#
loop_
_entity.id
_entity.type
_entity.pdbx_description
1 polymer ?
#
loop_
_entity_poly.entity_id
_entity_poly.type
_entity_poly.pdbx_seq_one_letter_code
_entity_poly.pdbx_strand_id
1 'polypeptide(L)'
;MMGLVINIGVMIAFIIYGVILSKGKGASLLSGYNTMPLEKKAKVNEIALCKFMAKIMFALAFCVALFALSEWLERDLLFLIGLALFFIIIGFAITYANTSDRFKKKRNYKKL
;
A
#
# COMPACT_ATOMS: atom_id res chain seq x y z
N MET A 1 -8.55 -2.08 -25.53
CA MET A 1 -9.65 -2.75 -24.80
C MET A 1 -9.18 -3.81 -23.81
N MET A 2 -8.35 -4.78 -24.20
CA MET A 2 -7.82 -5.78 -23.23
C MET A 2 -7.02 -5.14 -22.08
N GLY A 3 -6.14 -4.17 -22.38
CA GLY A 3 -5.36 -3.44 -21.38
C GLY A 3 -6.23 -2.73 -20.34
N LEU A 4 -7.24 -1.98 -20.80
CA LEU A 4 -8.24 -1.33 -19.96
C LEU A 4 -8.91 -2.30 -18.98
N VAL A 5 -9.36 -3.47 -19.45
CA VAL A 5 -10.00 -4.49 -18.59
C VAL A 5 -9.02 -5.00 -17.54
N ILE A 6 -7.77 -5.26 -17.92
CA ILE A 6 -6.71 -5.68 -16.99
C ILE A 6 -6.46 -4.59 -15.94
N ASN A 7 -6.33 -3.33 -16.36
CA ASN A 7 -6.10 -2.21 -15.45
C ASN A 7 -7.25 -2.05 -14.45
N ILE A 8 -8.50 -2.15 -14.91
CA ILE A 8 -9.68 -2.11 -14.03
C ILE A 8 -9.66 -3.28 -13.03
N GLY A 9 -9.34 -4.49 -13.47
CA GLY A 9 -9.22 -5.66 -12.59
C GLY A 9 -8.16 -5.47 -11.50
N VAL A 10 -6.97 -5.00 -11.88
CA VAL A 10 -5.88 -4.71 -10.94
C VAL A 10 -6.27 -3.58 -9.96
N MET A 11 -6.90 -2.52 -10.46
CA MET A 11 -7.38 -1.41 -9.65
C MET A 11 -8.37 -1.89 -8.58
N ILE A 12 -9.35 -2.71 -8.95
CA ILE A 12 -10.33 -3.29 -8.03
C ILE A 12 -9.63 -4.15 -6.97
N ALA A 13 -8.67 -4.99 -7.37
CA ALA A 13 -7.90 -5.82 -6.45
C ALA A 13 -7.15 -4.97 -5.41
N PHE A 14 -6.49 -3.88 -5.83
CA PHE A 14 -5.80 -2.97 -4.92
C PHE A 14 -6.77 -2.23 -3.98
N ILE A 15 -7.94 -1.83 -4.47
CA ILE A 15 -8.97 -1.20 -3.62
C ILE A 15 -9.47 -2.19 -2.56
N ILE A 16 -9.82 -3.42 -2.95
CA ILE A 16 -10.28 -4.47 -2.01
C ILE A 16 -9.21 -4.71 -0.95
N TYR A 17 -7.96 -4.87 -1.37
CA TYR A 17 -6.85 -5.10 -0.45
C TYR A 17 -6.61 -3.90 0.48
N GLY A 18 -6.66 -2.68 -0.04
CA GLY A 18 -6.60 -1.45 0.73
C GLY A 18 -7.73 -1.34 1.76
N VAL A 19 -8.95 -1.73 1.41
CA VAL A 19 -10.11 -1.74 2.32
C VAL A 19 -9.93 -2.76 3.45
N ILE A 20 -9.40 -3.96 3.17
CA ILE A 20 -9.11 -4.96 4.20
C ILE A 20 -8.09 -4.40 5.21
N LEU A 21 -7.00 -3.83 4.70
CA LEU A 21 -5.91 -3.28 5.52
C LEU A 21 -6.31 -2.01 6.30
N SER A 22 -7.21 -1.18 5.75
CA SER A 22 -7.63 0.09 6.40
C SER A 22 -8.35 -0.13 7.73
N LYS A 23 -8.98 -1.30 7.89
CA LYS A 23 -9.58 -1.76 9.15
C LYS A 23 -8.55 -2.08 10.23
N GLY A 24 -7.25 -1.95 9.95
CA GLY A 24 -6.16 -2.32 10.85
C GLY A 24 -5.98 -3.83 11.00
N LYS A 25 -6.63 -4.62 10.14
CA LYS A 25 -6.58 -6.08 10.11
C LYS A 25 -5.84 -6.53 8.85
N GLY A 26 -5.39 -7.78 8.80
CA GLY A 26 -4.73 -8.34 7.62
C GLY A 26 -3.20 -8.19 7.59
N ALA A 27 -2.55 -7.91 8.73
CA ALA A 27 -1.10 -7.92 8.82
C ALA A 27 -0.49 -9.26 8.36
N SER A 28 -1.20 -10.37 8.56
CA SER A 28 -0.82 -11.71 8.07
C SER A 28 -0.71 -11.82 6.55
N LEU A 29 -1.40 -10.96 5.80
CA LEU A 29 -1.33 -10.91 4.33
C LEU A 29 -0.06 -10.20 3.84
N LEU A 30 0.59 -9.42 4.70
CA LEU A 30 1.87 -8.78 4.41
C LEU A 30 2.97 -9.82 4.58
N SER A 31 3.58 -10.27 3.49
CA SER A 31 4.62 -11.31 3.52
C SER A 31 5.77 -10.95 4.45
N GLY A 32 6.23 -9.70 4.44
CA GLY A 32 7.28 -9.21 5.35
C GLY A 32 6.88 -9.19 6.82
N TYR A 33 5.59 -9.05 7.13
CA TYR A 33 5.10 -9.27 8.48
C TYR A 33 5.05 -10.77 8.76
N ASN A 34 4.48 -11.60 7.86
CA ASN A 34 4.29 -13.03 8.08
C ASN A 34 5.61 -13.80 8.30
N THR A 35 6.70 -13.42 7.61
CA THR A 35 8.03 -14.04 7.76
C THR A 35 8.86 -13.47 8.91
N MET A 36 8.37 -12.42 9.58
CA MET A 36 9.07 -11.80 10.70
C MET A 36 9.08 -12.73 11.94
N PRO A 37 10.20 -12.86 12.66
CA PRO A 37 10.26 -13.59 13.93
C PRO A 37 9.25 -13.07 14.96
N LEU A 38 8.70 -13.96 15.79
CA LEU A 38 7.67 -13.64 16.78
C LEU A 38 8.08 -12.49 17.73
N GLU A 39 9.34 -12.47 18.16
CA GLU A 39 9.88 -11.42 19.04
C GLU A 39 9.84 -10.02 18.39
N LYS A 40 10.07 -9.95 17.08
CA LYS A 40 10.02 -8.69 16.32
C LYS A 40 8.56 -8.31 16.05
N LYS A 41 7.71 -9.27 15.66
CA LYS A 41 6.26 -9.07 15.49
C LYS A 41 5.61 -8.47 16.73
N ALA A 42 5.95 -8.96 17.92
CA ALA A 42 5.40 -8.46 19.19
C ALA A 42 5.63 -6.95 19.39
N LYS A 43 6.74 -6.42 18.86
CA LYS A 43 7.14 -5.00 18.96
C LYS A 43 6.52 -4.12 17.86
N VAL A 44 5.88 -4.70 16.84
CA VAL A 44 5.25 -3.97 15.74
C VAL A 44 3.83 -3.53 16.10
N ASN A 45 3.50 -2.28 15.78
CA ASN A 45 2.15 -1.75 15.80
C ASN A 45 1.44 -2.15 14.49
N GLU A 46 0.83 -3.33 14.51
CA GLU A 46 0.13 -3.90 13.37
C GLU A 46 -0.92 -2.96 12.77
N ILE A 47 -1.71 -2.29 13.62
CA ILE A 47 -2.77 -1.39 13.17
C ILE A 47 -2.19 -0.23 12.36
N ALA A 48 -1.10 0.37 12.85
CA ALA A 48 -0.43 1.47 12.14
C ALA A 48 0.20 0.98 10.83
N LEU A 49 0.81 -0.20 10.82
CA LEU A 49 1.40 -0.81 9.62
C LEU A 49 0.33 -1.10 8.56
N CYS A 50 -0.77 -1.77 8.94
CA CYS A 50 -1.89 -2.06 8.04
C CYS A 50 -2.51 -0.79 7.47
N LYS A 51 -2.79 0.22 8.31
CA LYS A 51 -3.35 1.50 7.85
C LYS A 51 -2.40 2.25 6.92
N PHE A 52 -1.09 2.14 7.13
CA PHE A 52 -0.11 2.71 6.20
C PHE A 52 -0.12 1.96 4.86
N MET A 53 -0.02 0.63 4.88
CA MET A 53 -0.11 -0.18 3.66
C MET A 53 -1.42 0.03 2.90
N ALA A 54 -2.54 0.22 3.59
CA ALA A 54 -3.82 0.58 2.97
C ALA A 54 -3.74 1.87 2.14
N LYS A 55 -3.09 2.92 2.68
CA LYS A 55 -2.88 4.19 1.95
C LYS A 55 -2.02 3.97 0.71
N ILE A 56 -0.98 3.15 0.82
CA ILE A 56 -0.14 2.79 -0.33
C ILE A 56 -0.99 2.06 -1.39
N MET A 57 -1.81 1.08 -1.02
CA MET A 57 -2.67 0.36 -1.96
C MET A 57 -3.67 1.28 -2.68
N PHE A 58 -4.30 2.22 -1.96
CA PHE A 58 -5.19 3.20 -2.58
C PHE A 58 -4.45 4.15 -3.52
N ALA A 59 -3.25 4.58 -3.16
CA ALA A 59 -2.43 5.44 -4.01
C ALA A 59 -1.97 4.72 -5.29
N LEU A 60 -1.61 3.43 -5.19
CA LEU A 60 -1.30 2.60 -6.36
C LEU A 60 -2.54 2.35 -7.21
N ALA A 61 -3.71 2.11 -6.60
CA ALA A 61 -4.98 1.98 -7.32
C ALA A 61 -5.30 3.24 -8.14
N PHE A 62 -5.05 4.43 -7.58
CA PHE A 62 -5.19 5.69 -8.31
C PHE A 62 -4.23 5.78 -9.51
N CYS A 63 -2.98 5.33 -9.37
CA CYS A 63 -2.05 5.28 -10.52
C CYS A 63 -2.55 4.34 -11.62
N VAL A 64 -3.07 3.16 -11.25
CA VAL A 64 -3.66 2.22 -12.21
C VAL A 64 -4.93 2.80 -12.85
N ALA A 65 -5.71 3.60 -12.12
CA ALA A 65 -6.82 4.34 -12.69
C ALA A 65 -6.36 5.33 -13.78
N LEU A 66 -5.20 5.98 -13.60
CA LEU A 66 -4.61 6.83 -14.65
C LEU A 66 -4.18 6.00 -15.87
N PHE A 67 -3.70 4.76 -15.70
CA PHE A 67 -3.40 3.86 -16.82
C PHE A 67 -4.68 3.48 -17.59
N ALA A 68 -5.73 3.10 -16.87
CA ALA A 68 -7.03 2.82 -17.47
C ALA A 68 -7.59 4.05 -18.20
N LEU A 69 -7.50 5.23 -17.61
CA LEU A 69 -7.97 6.48 -18.20
C LEU A 69 -7.14 6.90 -19.42
N SER A 70 -5.82 6.66 -19.39
CA SER A 70 -4.92 6.88 -20.52
C SER A 70 -5.33 6.04 -21.73
N GLU A 71 -5.65 4.76 -21.52
CA GLU A 71 -6.14 3.90 -22.60
C GLU A 71 -7.52 4.32 -23.10
N TRP A 72 -8.42 4.70 -22.19
CA TRP A 72 -9.78 5.14 -22.55
C TRP A 72 -9.78 6.43 -23.38
N LEU A 73 -8.91 7.38 -23.02
CA LEU A 73 -8.83 8.69 -23.66
C LEU A 73 -7.80 8.76 -24.80
N GLU A 74 -7.05 7.68 -25.03
CA GLU A 74 -5.94 7.62 -26.00
C GLU A 74 -4.92 8.76 -25.77
N ARG A 75 -4.46 8.88 -24.52
CA ARG A 75 -3.56 9.97 -24.07
C ARG A 75 -2.35 9.43 -23.31
N ASP A 76 -1.27 9.12 -24.02
CA ASP A 76 -0.02 8.56 -23.47
C ASP A 76 0.60 9.38 -22.32
N LEU A 77 0.36 10.70 -22.30
CA LEU A 77 0.83 11.55 -21.21
C LEU A 77 0.23 11.14 -19.84
N LEU A 78 -1.03 10.71 -19.80
CA LEU A 78 -1.67 10.24 -18.56
C LEU A 78 -0.99 8.96 -18.05
N PHE A 79 -0.63 8.05 -18.97
CA PHE A 79 0.13 6.86 -18.61
C PHE A 79 1.49 7.23 -18.02
N LEU A 80 2.23 8.15 -18.65
CA LEU A 80 3.54 8.58 -18.17
C LEU A 80 3.45 9.24 -16.78
N ILE A 81 2.45 10.10 -16.55
CA ILE A 81 2.20 10.71 -15.23
C ILE A 81 1.87 9.63 -14.19
N GLY A 82 0.98 8.71 -14.52
CA GLY A 82 0.64 7.59 -13.64
C GLY A 82 1.86 6.72 -13.32
N LEU A 83 2.75 6.51 -14.28
CA LEU A 83 3.92 5.66 -14.14
C LEU A 83 4.97 6.31 -13.25
N ALA A 84 5.24 7.60 -13.47
CA ALA A 84 6.11 8.38 -12.60
C ALA A 84 5.58 8.39 -11.16
N LEU A 85 4.28 8.64 -10.97
CA LEU A 85 3.65 8.64 -9.66
C LEU A 85 3.72 7.27 -8.97
N PHE A 86 3.53 6.19 -9.73
CA PHE A 86 3.61 4.81 -9.23
C PHE A 86 5.00 4.52 -8.61
N PHE A 87 6.08 4.85 -9.33
CA PHE A 87 7.44 4.67 -8.80
C PHE A 87 7.74 5.58 -7.60
N ILE A 88 7.25 6.83 -7.61
CA ILE A 88 7.38 7.74 -6.46
C ILE A 88 6.71 7.15 -5.22
N ILE A 89 5.49 6.60 -5.35
CA ILE A 89 4.77 5.99 -4.22
C ILE A 89 5.51 4.75 -3.71
N ILE A 90 6.04 3.90 -4.59
CA ILE A 90 6.84 2.73 -4.17
C ILE A 90 8.10 3.19 -3.44
N GLY A 91 8.85 4.13 -4.00
CA GLY A 91 10.06 4.67 -3.37
C GLY A 91 9.76 5.28 -2.01
N PHE A 92 8.70 6.09 -1.92
CA PHE A 92 8.22 6.64 -0.64
C PHE A 92 7.83 5.53 0.35
N ALA A 93 7.10 4.51 -0.07
CA ALA A 93 6.66 3.42 0.78
C ALA A 93 7.84 2.66 1.39
N ILE A 94 8.85 2.34 0.55
CA ILE A 94 10.08 1.67 0.96
C ILE A 94 10.86 2.53 1.95
N THR A 95 11.16 3.79 1.59
CA THR A 95 11.93 4.69 2.46
C THR A 95 11.21 4.94 3.78
N TYR A 96 9.90 5.19 3.75
CA TYR A 96 9.11 5.44 4.94
C TYR A 96 9.04 4.21 5.85
N ALA A 97 8.84 3.00 5.29
CA ALA A 97 8.76 1.78 6.07
C ALA A 97 10.11 1.36 6.67
N ASN A 98 11.21 1.66 5.99
CA ASN A 98 12.56 1.31 6.44
C ASN A 98 13.18 2.36 7.38
N THR A 99 12.65 3.59 7.41
CA THR A 99 13.11 4.61 8.37
C THR A 99 12.67 4.19 9.79
N SER A 100 13.63 4.07 10.71
CA SER A 100 13.42 3.37 11.99
C SER A 100 12.31 3.97 12.87
N ASP A 101 11.65 3.09 13.63
CA ASP A 101 10.64 3.35 14.67
C ASP A 101 9.22 3.71 14.23
N ARG A 102 8.94 3.87 12.94
CA ARG A 102 7.61 4.28 12.44
C ARG A 102 6.45 3.38 12.90
N PHE A 103 6.68 2.07 12.87
CA PHE A 103 5.66 1.08 13.24
C PHE A 103 6.01 0.34 14.52
N LYS A 104 6.87 0.87 15.39
CA LYS A 104 7.07 0.25 16.72
C LYS A 104 5.89 0.59 17.64
N LYS A 105 5.45 -0.37 18.44
CA LYS A 105 4.53 -0.10 19.55
C LYS A 105 5.21 0.86 20.52
N LYS A 106 4.56 1.98 20.82
CA LYS A 106 4.99 2.84 21.94
C LYS A 106 4.74 2.07 23.23
N ARG A 107 5.75 1.96 24.09
CA ARG A 107 5.61 1.39 25.44
C ARG A 107 4.70 2.34 26.22
N ASN A 108 3.49 1.90 26.56
CA ASN A 108 2.63 2.64 27.46
C ASN A 108 3.20 2.48 28.87
N TYR A 109 3.95 3.48 29.35
CA TYR A 109 4.26 3.63 30.77
C TYR A 109 3.00 4.12 31.49
N LYS A 110 1.95 3.30 31.55
CA LYS A 110 0.97 3.49 32.63
C LYS A 110 1.64 2.91 33.88
N LYS A 111 2.04 3.86 34.75
CA LYS A 111 2.54 3.66 36.10
C LYS A 111 1.82 2.50 36.80
N LEU A 112 2.61 1.64 37.43
CA LEU A 112 2.20 0.80 38.55
C LEU A 112 1.48 1.65 39.61
#